data_AF-A0A8H6XPX2-F1
#
_entry.id   AF-A0A8H6XPX2-F1
#
_cell.length_a   1.000
_cell.length_b   1.000
_cell.length_c   1.000
_cell.angle_alpha   90.00
_cell.angle_beta   90.00
_cell.angle_gamma   90.00
#
_symmetry.space_group_name_H-M   'P 1'
#
loop_
_entity.id
_entity.type
_entity.pdbx_description
1 polymer ?
#
loop_
_entity_poly.entity_id
_entity_poly.type
_entity_poly.pdbx_seq_one_letter_code
_entity_poly.pdbx_strand_id
1 'polypeptide(L)'
;MVLPRQGPPFYHPRRAPGPWSWDDFLYQASARQPSDRQLANCRVLQIDVAEKFQLDVRDEATELRTESPLQNNLGKYLFITGPVWDQGGQGFDKGLRDPLKEQYGVDQDFFDACSESSVSRSAHTDDRGKSHIRITLPFLRSLFIAKKRSHPQKYSWDFPFWRPSQDLELDLLGFYMISSVQKSVIVVYYPKNNFQFDILNQHCQWTARMYQEAYWKTIFESPEKADRTVLIFPVLWWVVYAWSDALGMLYLYLDNLENKVLASPSIKLTQEFHQIRLCLLNYKSLLEDFRKAVELIRTKVTPEKRQAFKSECCDMDAEIRRLQEGAAARNERIKDVISLVFSHVTIQDSMMMKQVSWITMLFLPGTFVAGIFGMNVSGLGTTVLNFVEVFIPLTVITIWVLVALLPTSQIKSCWGRLFWPFLGLLGGIRYLFARVLSFYRRRIVMYQEKRWEQRPKECTELTA
;
A
#
# COMPACT_ATOMS: atom_id res chain seq x y z
N MET A 1 -4.97 -18.64 25.19
CA MET A 1 -4.95 -18.12 23.79
C MET A 1 -6.14 -18.72 23.08
N VAL A 2 -7.23 -17.98 22.99
CA VAL A 2 -8.49 -18.40 22.36
C VAL A 2 -8.62 -17.57 21.08
N LEU A 3 -8.58 -18.24 19.93
CA LEU A 3 -8.87 -17.63 18.62
C LEU A 3 -10.37 -17.28 18.57
N PRO A 4 -10.77 -16.10 18.06
CA PRO A 4 -12.18 -15.78 17.95
C PRO A 4 -12.82 -16.51 16.76
N ARG A 5 -13.99 -17.06 17.03
CA ARG A 5 -14.91 -17.72 16.10
C ARG A 5 -15.28 -16.79 14.94
N GLN A 6 -15.26 -17.34 13.73
CA GLN A 6 -15.92 -16.76 12.57
C GLN A 6 -17.43 -16.73 12.82
N GLY A 7 -18.03 -15.54 12.67
CA GLY A 7 -19.47 -15.34 12.71
C GLY A 7 -20.16 -15.83 11.42
N PRO A 8 -21.48 -16.02 11.45
CA PRO A 8 -22.25 -16.56 10.33
C PRO A 8 -22.34 -15.57 9.14
N PRO A 9 -22.60 -16.07 7.91
CA PRO A 9 -22.64 -15.25 6.71
C PRO A 9 -23.88 -14.35 6.72
N PHE A 10 -23.66 -13.05 6.60
CA PHE A 10 -24.73 -12.09 6.42
C PHE A 10 -25.35 -12.22 5.02
N TYR A 11 -26.68 -12.20 4.99
CA TYR A 11 -27.53 -12.11 3.81
C TYR A 11 -27.11 -10.94 2.90
N HIS A 12 -26.78 -11.22 1.64
CA HIS A 12 -26.58 -10.21 0.59
C HIS A 12 -27.94 -9.79 -0.02
N PRO A 13 -28.31 -8.50 -0.01
CA PRO A 13 -29.31 -7.99 -0.93
C PRO A 13 -28.65 -7.72 -2.30
N ARG A 14 -29.26 -8.25 -3.36
CA ARG A 14 -29.08 -7.97 -4.81
C ARG A 14 -27.62 -7.89 -5.31
N ARG A 15 -27.21 -8.96 -5.99
CA ARG A 15 -25.98 -9.03 -6.81
C ARG A 15 -25.93 -7.85 -7.80
N ALA A 16 -25.01 -6.91 -7.57
CA ALA A 16 -24.24 -6.34 -8.67
C ALA A 16 -23.62 -7.51 -9.48
N PRO A 17 -23.43 -7.38 -10.80
CA PRO A 17 -22.69 -8.39 -11.55
C PRO A 17 -21.38 -8.67 -10.81
N GLY A 18 -21.04 -9.95 -10.63
CA GLY A 18 -19.94 -10.38 -9.74
C GLY A 18 -18.63 -9.64 -10.06
N PRO A 19 -17.66 -9.63 -9.11
CA PRO A 19 -16.39 -8.93 -9.32
C PRO A 19 -15.69 -9.55 -10.54
N TRP A 20 -15.78 -8.87 -11.68
CA TRP A 20 -14.99 -9.16 -12.85
C TRP A 20 -13.52 -8.96 -12.44
N SER A 21 -12.68 -9.98 -12.66
CA SER A 21 -11.24 -9.77 -12.54
C SER A 21 -10.82 -8.84 -13.69
N TRP A 22 -10.10 -7.76 -13.39
CA TRP A 22 -9.55 -6.85 -14.40
C TRP A 22 -8.61 -7.58 -15.40
N ASP A 23 -8.11 -8.76 -15.03
CA ASP A 23 -7.25 -9.59 -15.88
C ASP A 23 -8.01 -10.13 -17.11
N ASP A 24 -9.28 -10.52 -16.96
CA ASP A 24 -10.14 -10.95 -18.07
C ASP A 24 -10.46 -9.78 -19.04
N PHE A 25 -10.52 -8.56 -18.50
CA PHE A 25 -10.79 -7.33 -19.24
C PHE A 25 -9.61 -6.92 -20.15
N LEU A 26 -8.37 -7.01 -19.63
CA LEU A 26 -7.16 -6.62 -20.37
C LEU A 26 -6.81 -7.58 -21.51
N TYR A 27 -7.14 -8.88 -21.36
CA TYR A 27 -6.84 -9.88 -22.38
C TYR A 27 -7.57 -9.61 -23.70
N GLN A 28 -8.87 -9.23 -23.65
CA GLN A 28 -9.68 -8.99 -24.85
C GLN A 28 -9.39 -7.65 -25.54
N ALA A 29 -9.00 -6.61 -24.81
CA ALA A 29 -8.66 -5.30 -25.40
C ALA A 29 -7.31 -5.31 -26.16
N SER A 30 -6.44 -6.29 -25.88
CA SER A 30 -5.09 -6.37 -26.46
C SER A 30 -5.04 -6.89 -27.92
N ALA A 31 -6.13 -7.44 -28.45
CA ALA A 31 -6.14 -8.16 -29.72
C ALA A 31 -6.34 -7.30 -30.99
N ARG A 32 -6.36 -5.96 -30.89
CA ARG A 32 -6.52 -5.08 -32.07
C ARG A 32 -5.44 -3.98 -32.10
N GLN A 33 -4.54 -4.06 -33.07
CA GLN A 33 -3.52 -3.05 -33.37
C GLN A 33 -4.13 -1.88 -34.17
N PRO A 34 -3.72 -0.63 -33.91
CA PRO A 34 -3.78 0.46 -34.88
C PRO A 34 -2.39 0.72 -35.48
N SER A 35 -2.34 0.84 -36.81
CA SER A 35 -1.18 1.26 -37.58
C SER A 35 -0.94 2.77 -37.45
N ASP A 36 0.33 3.15 -37.45
CA ASP A 36 0.90 4.50 -37.32
C ASP A 36 0.15 5.63 -38.06
N ARG A 37 -0.10 6.75 -37.37
CA ARG A 37 -0.08 8.11 -37.91
C ARG A 37 -0.09 9.19 -36.83
N GLN A 38 0.69 10.25 -37.06
CA GLN A 38 0.98 11.35 -36.15
C GLN A 38 -0.11 12.44 -36.11
N LEU A 39 -0.41 12.87 -34.87
CA LEU A 39 -0.78 14.21 -34.38
C LEU A 39 -1.85 15.04 -35.13
N ALA A 40 -3.12 14.86 -34.71
CA ALA A 40 -4.16 15.91 -34.70
C ALA A 40 -4.73 15.98 -33.26
N ASN A 41 -4.55 17.11 -32.59
CA ASN A 41 -4.49 17.18 -31.13
C ASN A 41 -5.72 17.87 -30.53
N CYS A 42 -6.91 17.30 -30.75
CA CYS A 42 -8.11 17.39 -29.92
C CYS A 42 -9.14 16.45 -30.54
N ARG A 43 -9.54 15.38 -29.84
CA ARG A 43 -10.55 14.43 -30.33
C ARG A 43 -11.81 14.55 -29.51
N VAL A 44 -12.88 14.93 -30.21
CA VAL A 44 -14.24 14.92 -29.69
C VAL A 44 -14.84 13.57 -30.07
N LEU A 45 -15.01 12.69 -29.08
CA LEU A 45 -15.67 11.41 -29.24
C LEU A 45 -17.15 11.60 -28.89
N GLN A 46 -17.96 11.75 -29.93
CA GLN A 46 -19.42 11.72 -29.77
C GLN A 46 -19.87 10.25 -29.78
N ILE A 47 -20.40 9.77 -28.66
CA ILE A 47 -21.02 8.45 -28.59
C ILE A 47 -22.54 8.67 -28.63
N ASP A 48 -23.15 8.24 -29.73
CA ASP A 48 -24.60 8.19 -29.88
C ASP A 48 -25.09 6.82 -29.39
N VAL A 49 -25.84 6.80 -28.30
CA VAL A 49 -26.19 5.56 -27.55
C VAL A 49 -27.14 4.65 -28.33
N ALA A 50 -27.73 5.14 -29.43
CA ALA A 50 -28.75 4.45 -30.20
C ALA A 50 -28.23 3.54 -31.34
N GLU A 51 -26.93 3.59 -31.70
CA GLU A 51 -26.41 2.87 -32.87
C GLU A 51 -25.36 1.79 -32.55
N LYS A 52 -25.35 0.72 -33.35
CA LYS A 52 -24.41 -0.42 -33.25
C LYS A 52 -22.98 0.12 -33.35
N PHE A 53 -22.17 -0.10 -32.31
CA PHE A 53 -20.77 0.35 -32.18
C PHE A 53 -19.94 0.20 -33.48
N GLN A 54 -19.82 1.27 -34.26
CA GLN A 54 -18.70 1.51 -35.17
C GLN A 54 -17.90 2.68 -34.60
N LEU A 55 -16.68 2.39 -34.14
CA LEU A 55 -15.68 3.41 -33.79
C LEU A 55 -15.27 4.12 -35.09
N ASP A 56 -15.93 5.23 -35.42
CA ASP A 56 -15.45 6.13 -36.47
C ASP A 56 -14.67 7.27 -35.80
N VAL A 57 -13.37 7.07 -35.63
CA VAL A 57 -12.45 8.10 -35.13
C VAL A 57 -12.15 9.03 -36.32
N ARG A 58 -12.96 10.07 -36.51
CA ARG A 58 -12.74 11.07 -37.56
C ARG A 58 -11.98 12.27 -37.01
N ASP A 59 -10.93 12.65 -37.74
CA ASP A 59 -10.03 13.76 -37.38
C ASP A 59 -10.57 15.15 -37.79
N GLU A 60 -11.80 15.29 -38.27
CA GLU A 60 -12.40 16.60 -38.58
C GLU A 60 -13.88 16.67 -38.21
N ALA A 61 -14.26 17.73 -37.49
CA ALA A 61 -15.63 18.05 -37.12
C ALA A 61 -16.48 18.37 -38.36
N THR A 62 -17.07 17.34 -38.97
CA THR A 62 -18.11 17.51 -39.99
C THR A 62 -19.36 16.73 -39.60
N GLU A 63 -20.46 17.44 -39.37
CA GLU A 63 -21.78 16.89 -39.04
C GLU A 63 -22.25 15.89 -40.12
N LEU A 64 -22.41 14.62 -39.74
CA LEU A 64 -23.17 13.64 -40.52
C LEU A 64 -24.59 13.56 -39.95
N ARG A 65 -25.55 14.08 -40.72
CA ARG A 65 -26.98 13.85 -40.53
C ARG A 65 -27.33 12.44 -41.03
N THR A 66 -27.47 11.50 -40.11
CA THR A 66 -28.23 10.27 -40.33
C THR A 66 -29.33 10.21 -39.29
N GLU A 67 -30.55 10.60 -39.71
CA GLU A 67 -31.74 10.61 -38.87
C GLU A 67 -32.28 9.18 -38.74
N SER A 68 -32.03 8.56 -37.58
CA SER A 68 -32.69 7.32 -37.15
C SER A 68 -33.78 7.67 -36.13
N PRO A 69 -35.02 7.15 -36.24
CA PRO A 69 -36.12 7.51 -35.35
C PRO A 69 -35.94 7.08 -33.88
N LEU A 70 -34.90 6.28 -33.55
CA LEU A 70 -34.51 5.93 -32.17
C LEU A 70 -33.50 6.91 -31.53
N GLN A 71 -32.88 7.82 -32.30
CA GLN A 71 -31.92 8.82 -31.79
C GLN A 71 -32.57 9.91 -30.93
N ASN A 72 -33.89 10.10 -31.01
CA ASN A 72 -34.53 11.27 -30.41
C ASN A 72 -34.66 11.22 -28.88
N ASN A 73 -34.45 10.07 -28.24
CA ASN A 73 -34.74 9.90 -26.80
C ASN A 73 -33.52 9.58 -25.91
N LEU A 74 -32.39 9.16 -26.48
CA LEU A 74 -31.19 8.82 -25.71
C LEU A 74 -30.19 9.98 -25.77
N GLY A 75 -29.68 10.41 -24.60
CA GLY A 75 -28.76 11.54 -24.49
C GLY A 75 -27.48 11.34 -25.32
N LYS A 76 -26.86 12.45 -25.74
CA LYS A 76 -25.59 12.42 -26.47
C LYS A 76 -24.43 12.50 -25.48
N TYR A 77 -23.51 11.56 -25.56
CA TYR A 77 -22.26 11.63 -24.81
C TYR A 77 -21.21 12.34 -25.63
N LEU A 78 -20.59 13.36 -25.05
CA LEU A 78 -19.53 14.12 -25.69
C LEU A 78 -18.25 13.97 -24.86
N PHE A 79 -17.44 12.97 -25.19
CA PHE A 79 -16.14 12.80 -24.58
C PHE A 79 -15.16 13.76 -25.22
N ILE A 80 -14.57 14.64 -24.43
CA ILE A 80 -13.64 15.64 -24.92
C ILE A 80 -12.27 15.31 -24.36
N THR A 81 -11.41 14.84 -25.24
CA THR A 81 -10.01 14.58 -24.88
C THR A 81 -9.10 15.32 -25.80
N GLY A 82 -8.24 16.14 -25.21
CA GLY A 82 -7.19 16.77 -25.99
C GLY A 82 -6.28 17.63 -25.15
N PRO A 83 -5.08 17.93 -25.69
CA PRO A 83 -4.24 18.96 -25.14
C PRO A 83 -4.88 20.31 -25.43
N VAL A 84 -5.40 20.95 -24.39
CA VAL A 84 -5.99 22.28 -24.53
C VAL A 84 -5.01 23.30 -23.98
N TRP A 85 -3.71 23.17 -24.30
CA TRP A 85 -2.71 24.16 -23.91
C TRP A 85 -2.04 24.66 -25.17
N ASP A 86 -2.10 25.98 -25.38
CA ASP A 86 -1.27 26.65 -26.38
C ASP A 86 0.20 26.35 -26.08
N GLN A 87 1.05 26.26 -27.10
CA GLN A 87 2.48 25.96 -26.97
C GLN A 87 3.23 26.98 -26.07
N GLY A 88 2.58 28.10 -25.71
CA GLY A 88 3.06 29.09 -24.75
C GLY A 88 2.77 28.82 -23.26
N GLY A 89 2.13 27.71 -22.89
CA GLY A 89 1.92 27.35 -21.47
C GLY A 89 0.98 28.26 -20.67
N GLN A 90 0.26 29.19 -21.33
CA GLN A 90 -0.69 30.09 -20.68
C GLN A 90 -2.12 29.80 -21.16
N GLY A 91 -2.75 28.81 -20.54
CA GLY A 91 -4.20 28.66 -20.52
C GLY A 91 -4.79 27.67 -21.52
N PHE A 92 -6.08 27.40 -21.27
CA PHE A 92 -6.93 26.53 -22.07
C PHE A 92 -6.98 27.06 -23.52
N ASP A 93 -6.62 26.24 -24.52
CA ASP A 93 -6.74 26.55 -25.95
C ASP A 93 -8.14 27.10 -26.25
N LYS A 94 -8.15 28.39 -26.60
CA LYS A 94 -9.36 29.15 -26.91
C LYS A 94 -10.15 28.49 -28.03
N GLY A 95 -9.46 27.81 -28.94
CA GLY A 95 -10.05 27.13 -30.10
C GLY A 95 -11.06 26.05 -29.74
N LEU A 96 -10.92 25.35 -28.61
CA LEU A 96 -11.91 24.35 -28.16
C LEU A 96 -12.92 24.93 -27.17
N ARG A 97 -12.50 25.91 -26.39
CA ARG A 97 -13.32 26.56 -25.35
C ARG A 97 -14.53 27.28 -25.92
N ASP A 98 -14.29 28.11 -26.94
CA ASP A 98 -15.32 28.97 -27.51
C ASP A 98 -16.42 28.15 -28.20
N PRO A 99 -16.12 27.11 -29.02
CA PRO A 99 -17.14 26.24 -29.59
C PRO A 99 -17.96 25.49 -28.54
N LEU A 100 -17.35 25.01 -27.45
CA LEU A 100 -18.09 24.29 -26.41
C LEU A 100 -19.02 25.20 -25.62
N LYS A 101 -18.58 26.43 -25.37
CA LYS A 101 -19.41 27.45 -24.75
C LYS A 101 -20.56 27.85 -25.68
N GLU A 102 -20.30 28.09 -26.96
CA GLU A 102 -21.30 28.52 -27.93
C GLU A 102 -22.31 27.40 -28.25
N GLN A 103 -21.82 26.18 -28.50
CA GLN A 103 -22.65 25.06 -28.94
C GLN A 103 -23.40 24.38 -27.79
N TYR A 104 -22.76 24.21 -26.63
CA TYR A 104 -23.33 23.45 -25.52
C TYR A 104 -23.65 24.30 -24.30
N GLY A 105 -23.13 25.53 -24.20
CA GLY A 105 -23.29 26.36 -23.01
C GLY A 105 -22.44 25.88 -21.83
N VAL A 106 -21.26 25.31 -22.11
CA VAL A 106 -20.31 24.96 -21.04
C VAL A 106 -19.79 26.24 -20.41
N ASP A 107 -19.91 26.31 -19.09
CA ASP A 107 -19.54 27.47 -18.30
C ASP A 107 -18.02 27.65 -18.24
N GLN A 108 -17.61 28.91 -18.19
CA GLN A 108 -16.20 29.29 -18.23
C GLN A 108 -15.43 28.78 -17.01
N ASP A 109 -16.02 29.01 -15.85
CA ASP A 109 -15.53 28.56 -14.55
C ASP A 109 -15.17 27.06 -14.52
N PHE A 110 -15.82 26.22 -15.34
CA PHE A 110 -15.48 24.79 -15.39
C PHE A 110 -14.07 24.56 -15.94
N PHE A 111 -13.72 25.27 -17.01
CA PHE A 111 -12.38 25.18 -17.59
C PHE A 111 -11.35 25.82 -16.68
N ASP A 112 -11.71 26.92 -16.02
CA ASP A 112 -10.83 27.59 -15.07
C ASP A 112 -10.54 26.66 -13.87
N ALA A 113 -11.58 26.03 -13.29
CA ALA A 113 -11.42 25.02 -12.23
C ALA A 113 -10.60 23.80 -12.69
N CYS A 114 -10.78 23.35 -13.93
CA CYS A 114 -9.99 22.27 -14.51
C CYS A 114 -8.51 22.66 -14.73
N SER A 115 -8.24 23.93 -15.02
CA SER A 115 -6.88 24.45 -15.23
C SER A 115 -6.13 24.66 -13.91
N GLU A 116 -6.84 25.10 -12.88
CA GLU A 116 -6.28 25.33 -11.54
C GLU A 116 -6.07 24.04 -10.75
N SER A 117 -6.51 22.90 -11.27
CA SER A 117 -6.59 21.63 -10.52
C SER A 117 -7.39 21.75 -9.22
N SER A 118 -8.37 22.66 -9.19
CA SER A 118 -9.17 22.94 -8.01
C SER A 118 -10.34 21.97 -7.90
N VAL A 119 -10.59 21.48 -6.69
CA VAL A 119 -11.75 20.63 -6.39
C VAL A 119 -12.98 21.51 -6.28
N SER A 120 -13.88 21.40 -7.24
CA SER A 120 -15.08 22.23 -7.36
C SER A 120 -16.30 21.35 -7.57
N ARG A 121 -17.37 21.69 -6.86
CA ARG A 121 -18.65 20.99 -6.94
C ARG A 121 -19.73 22.04 -6.95
N SER A 122 -20.47 22.13 -8.04
CA SER A 122 -21.62 23.02 -8.09
C SER A 122 -22.71 22.42 -8.95
N ALA A 123 -23.94 22.67 -8.54
CA ALA A 123 -25.10 22.28 -9.30
C ALA A 123 -26.09 23.45 -9.28
N HIS A 124 -26.34 24.02 -10.46
CA HIS A 124 -27.19 25.18 -10.63
C HIS A 124 -28.15 24.95 -11.80
N THR A 125 -29.29 25.61 -11.76
CA THR A 125 -30.27 25.59 -12.83
C THR A 125 -30.30 26.98 -13.44
N ASP A 126 -30.11 27.08 -14.76
CA ASP A 126 -30.16 28.38 -15.45
C ASP A 126 -31.60 28.89 -15.58
N ASP A 127 -31.74 30.16 -15.97
CA ASP A 127 -33.05 30.80 -16.19
C ASP A 127 -33.86 30.13 -17.32
N ARG A 128 -33.22 29.32 -18.15
CA ARG A 128 -33.83 28.54 -19.24
C ARG A 128 -34.23 27.13 -18.79
N GLY A 129 -34.10 26.82 -17.50
CA GLY A 129 -34.42 25.52 -16.91
C GLY A 129 -33.41 24.41 -17.24
N LYS A 130 -32.21 24.75 -17.71
CA LYS A 130 -31.12 23.78 -17.89
C LYS A 130 -30.44 23.53 -16.55
N SER A 131 -30.31 22.26 -16.18
CA SER A 131 -29.58 21.86 -14.99
C SER A 131 -28.13 21.58 -15.35
N HIS A 132 -27.23 22.32 -14.73
CA HIS A 132 -25.78 22.21 -14.91
C HIS A 132 -25.18 21.60 -13.64
N ILE A 133 -24.47 20.48 -13.79
CA ILE A 133 -23.75 19.81 -12.70
C ILE A 133 -22.26 19.82 -13.07
N ARG A 134 -21.46 20.49 -12.24
CA ARG A 134 -20.02 20.62 -12.37
C ARG A 134 -19.35 19.87 -11.23
N ILE A 135 -18.44 18.96 -11.58
CA ILE A 135 -17.70 18.17 -10.61
C ILE A 135 -16.27 18.07 -11.11
N THR A 136 -15.32 18.74 -10.44
CA THR A 136 -13.89 18.50 -10.64
C THR A 136 -13.36 17.71 -9.46
N LEU A 137 -12.77 16.56 -9.75
CA LEU A 137 -12.27 15.64 -8.75
C LEU A 137 -10.80 15.32 -9.02
N PRO A 138 -9.96 15.29 -7.99
CA PRO A 138 -8.63 14.73 -8.12
C PRO A 138 -8.75 13.22 -8.36
N PHE A 139 -8.06 12.69 -9.37
CA PHE A 139 -8.16 11.32 -9.85
C PHE A 139 -6.81 10.62 -9.72
N LEU A 140 -6.73 9.62 -8.83
CA LEU A 140 -5.52 8.81 -8.70
C LEU A 140 -5.53 7.67 -9.75
N ARG A 141 -4.46 7.53 -10.53
CA ARG A 141 -4.29 6.45 -11.51
C ARG A 141 -3.11 5.54 -11.20
N SER A 142 -3.23 4.27 -11.58
CA SER A 142 -2.11 3.32 -11.68
C SER A 142 -1.48 3.37 -13.07
N LEU A 143 -0.19 3.70 -13.17
CA LEU A 143 0.61 3.69 -14.39
C LEU A 143 1.15 2.30 -14.74
N PHE A 144 0.91 1.28 -13.90
CA PHE A 144 1.49 -0.06 -14.08
C PHE A 144 1.06 -0.72 -15.40
N ILE A 145 -0.12 -0.35 -15.91
CA ILE A 145 -0.67 -0.90 -17.17
C ILE A 145 0.16 -0.43 -18.39
N ALA A 146 0.75 0.77 -18.36
CA ALA A 146 1.42 1.33 -19.53
C ALA A 146 2.87 0.85 -19.71
N LYS A 147 3.55 0.50 -18.62
CA LYS A 147 4.98 0.14 -18.64
C LYS A 147 5.30 -1.21 -19.27
N LYS A 148 4.31 -2.10 -19.42
CA LYS A 148 4.51 -3.37 -20.14
C LYS A 148 4.78 -3.19 -21.65
N ARG A 149 4.66 -1.97 -22.19
CA ARG A 149 4.74 -1.69 -23.63
C ARG A 149 5.88 -0.76 -24.10
N SER A 150 6.67 -0.16 -23.21
CA SER A 150 7.75 0.74 -23.65
C SER A 150 9.01 0.63 -22.78
N HIS A 151 10.17 0.67 -23.47
CA HIS A 151 11.49 0.66 -22.86
C HIS A 151 11.61 1.66 -21.68
N PRO A 152 12.39 1.35 -20.64
CA PRO A 152 12.56 2.24 -19.50
C PRO A 152 13.36 3.48 -19.92
N GLN A 153 12.68 4.54 -20.33
CA GLN A 153 13.29 5.85 -20.51
C GLN A 153 13.46 6.54 -19.15
N LYS A 154 14.70 7.00 -18.92
CA LYS A 154 15.12 7.80 -17.77
C LYS A 154 14.55 9.20 -17.91
N TYR A 155 13.50 9.52 -17.14
CA TYR A 155 13.04 10.90 -16.95
C TYR A 155 13.35 11.38 -15.52
N SER A 156 14.04 12.53 -15.47
CA SER A 156 14.28 13.36 -14.30
C SER A 156 13.16 14.40 -14.26
N TRP A 157 12.41 14.43 -13.17
CA TRP A 157 11.42 15.45 -12.85
C TRP A 157 11.61 15.80 -11.37
N ASP A 158 12.04 17.05 -11.13
CA ASP A 158 12.23 17.64 -9.81
C ASP A 158 10.90 18.26 -9.34
N PHE A 159 10.04 17.45 -8.71
CA PHE A 159 9.02 17.93 -7.77
C PHE A 159 9.43 17.49 -6.36
N PRO A 160 9.40 18.35 -5.31
CA PRO A 160 10.13 18.06 -4.07
C PRO A 160 9.50 17.01 -3.15
N PHE A 161 8.32 16.47 -3.47
CA PHE A 161 7.69 15.46 -2.64
C PHE A 161 6.90 14.51 -3.56
N TRP A 162 7.21 13.20 -3.48
CA TRP A 162 6.49 12.02 -4.01
C TRP A 162 7.34 11.10 -4.90
N ARG A 163 7.85 9.99 -4.34
CA ARG A 163 8.03 8.71 -5.06
C ARG A 163 8.05 7.50 -4.09
N PRO A 164 6.89 6.84 -3.87
CA PRO A 164 6.83 5.40 -3.71
C PRO A 164 6.25 4.81 -5.01
N SER A 165 7.16 4.24 -5.80
CA SER A 165 7.02 3.74 -7.18
C SER A 165 6.59 4.77 -8.24
N GLN A 166 7.15 4.66 -9.44
CA GLN A 166 6.81 5.48 -10.62
C GLN A 166 5.39 5.20 -11.15
N ASP A 167 4.53 4.62 -10.32
CA ASP A 167 3.38 3.86 -10.78
C ASP A 167 2.04 4.45 -10.32
N LEU A 168 2.03 5.51 -9.51
CA LEU A 168 0.81 6.24 -9.13
C LEU A 168 0.95 7.71 -9.48
N GLU A 169 -0.03 8.25 -10.20
CA GLU A 169 -0.06 9.65 -10.58
C GLU A 169 -1.41 10.27 -10.19
N LEU A 170 -1.34 11.46 -9.60
CA LEU A 170 -2.52 12.23 -9.27
C LEU A 170 -2.85 13.11 -10.47
N ASP A 171 -3.91 12.76 -11.17
CA ASP A 171 -4.51 13.57 -12.21
C ASP A 171 -5.70 14.37 -11.64
N LEU A 172 -6.26 15.23 -12.48
CA LEU A 172 -7.58 15.83 -12.28
C LEU A 172 -8.57 15.14 -13.22
N LEU A 173 -9.84 15.05 -12.82
CA LEU A 173 -10.92 14.58 -13.67
C LEU A 173 -12.08 15.55 -13.54
N GLY A 174 -12.39 16.22 -14.64
CA GLY A 174 -13.50 17.16 -14.73
C GLY A 174 -14.71 16.51 -15.36
N PHE A 175 -15.87 16.68 -14.73
CA PHE A 175 -17.17 16.30 -15.28
C PHE A 175 -18.07 17.51 -15.32
N TYR A 176 -18.67 17.73 -16.49
CA TYR A 176 -19.64 18.78 -16.70
C TYR A 176 -20.85 18.19 -17.40
N MET A 177 -21.96 18.10 -16.67
CA MET A 177 -23.21 17.62 -17.21
C MET A 177 -24.18 18.78 -17.42
N ILE A 178 -24.72 18.88 -18.63
CA ILE A 178 -25.82 19.77 -18.99
C ILE A 178 -27.03 18.89 -19.25
N SER A 179 -28.08 19.07 -18.46
CA SER A 179 -29.36 18.41 -18.65
C SER A 179 -30.41 19.44 -19.07
N SER A 180 -30.95 19.29 -20.27
CA SER A 180 -32.12 20.03 -20.76
C SER A 180 -33.26 19.06 -21.03
N VAL A 181 -34.49 19.57 -21.23
CA VAL A 181 -35.67 18.76 -21.58
C VAL A 181 -35.45 17.99 -22.89
N GLN A 182 -34.72 18.58 -23.84
CA GLN A 182 -34.52 18.00 -25.17
C GLN A 182 -33.19 17.25 -25.28
N LYS A 183 -32.09 17.83 -24.77
CA LYS A 183 -30.74 17.25 -24.91
C LYS A 183 -30.01 17.14 -23.57
N SER A 184 -29.25 16.07 -23.39
CA SER A 184 -28.29 15.92 -22.30
C SER A 184 -26.92 15.74 -22.88
N VAL A 185 -25.95 16.47 -22.34
CA VAL A 185 -24.56 16.42 -22.76
C VAL A 185 -23.71 16.25 -21.51
N ILE A 186 -22.87 15.23 -21.52
CA ILE A 186 -21.83 15.05 -20.50
C ILE A 186 -20.51 15.31 -21.18
N VAL A 187 -19.79 16.30 -20.68
CA VAL A 187 -18.42 16.61 -21.03
C VAL A 187 -17.52 16.04 -19.94
N VAL A 188 -16.61 15.16 -20.34
CA VAL A 188 -15.59 14.60 -19.46
C VAL A 188 -14.25 15.15 -19.89
N TYR A 189 -13.54 15.80 -18.97
CA TYR A 189 -12.24 16.41 -19.18
C TYR A 189 -11.14 15.59 -18.50
N TYR A 190 -10.12 15.22 -19.27
CA TYR A 190 -8.90 14.58 -18.80
C TYR A 190 -7.70 15.51 -19.07
N PRO A 191 -6.88 15.85 -18.07
CA PRO A 191 -5.67 16.64 -18.26
C PRO A 191 -4.70 15.89 -19.16
N LYS A 192 -3.89 16.67 -19.91
CA LYS A 192 -2.90 16.13 -20.83
C LYS A 192 -1.86 15.35 -20.04
N ASN A 193 -1.77 14.07 -20.33
CA ASN A 193 -0.71 13.22 -19.85
C ASN A 193 -0.33 12.20 -20.91
N ASN A 194 0.89 11.66 -20.86
CA ASN A 194 1.42 10.75 -21.90
C ASN A 194 0.55 9.49 -22.13
N PHE A 195 -0.37 9.20 -21.21
CA PHE A 195 -1.25 8.03 -21.21
C PHE A 195 -2.74 8.37 -21.43
N GLN A 196 -3.07 9.60 -21.86
CA GLN A 196 -4.46 10.05 -22.01
C GLN A 196 -5.30 9.15 -22.93
N PHE A 197 -4.71 8.66 -24.02
CA PHE A 197 -5.41 7.79 -24.98
C PHE A 197 -5.83 6.45 -24.37
N ASP A 198 -4.98 5.85 -23.54
CA ASP A 198 -5.29 4.56 -22.92
C ASP A 198 -6.44 4.72 -21.91
N ILE A 199 -6.42 5.79 -21.12
CA ILE A 199 -7.45 6.07 -20.11
C ILE A 199 -8.79 6.36 -20.76
N LEU A 200 -8.79 7.22 -21.78
CA LEU A 200 -10.01 7.51 -22.52
C LEU A 200 -10.58 6.26 -23.17
N ASN A 201 -9.74 5.47 -23.84
CA ASN A 201 -10.19 4.26 -24.50
C ASN A 201 -10.77 3.27 -23.48
N GLN A 202 -10.15 3.12 -22.30
CA GLN A 202 -10.68 2.32 -21.21
C GLN A 202 -12.02 2.85 -20.71
N HIS A 203 -12.16 4.16 -20.53
CA HIS A 203 -13.42 4.76 -20.09
C HIS A 203 -14.53 4.62 -21.15
N CYS A 204 -14.23 4.84 -22.43
CA CYS A 204 -15.16 4.62 -23.54
C CYS A 204 -15.58 3.16 -23.65
N GLN A 205 -14.64 2.21 -23.50
CA GLN A 205 -14.96 0.78 -23.50
C GLN A 205 -15.79 0.38 -22.26
N TRP A 206 -15.49 0.95 -21.11
CA TRP A 206 -16.24 0.71 -19.88
C TRP A 206 -17.68 1.21 -20.01
N THR A 207 -17.86 2.46 -20.40
CA THR A 207 -19.18 3.06 -20.62
C THR A 207 -19.96 2.27 -21.67
N ALA A 208 -19.33 1.92 -22.80
CA ALA A 208 -19.93 1.05 -23.83
C ALA A 208 -20.48 -0.26 -23.27
N ARG A 209 -19.70 -0.95 -22.43
CA ARG A 209 -20.09 -2.22 -21.83
C ARG A 209 -21.21 -2.05 -20.82
N MET A 210 -21.13 -1.01 -19.99
CA MET A 210 -22.19 -0.67 -19.04
C MET A 210 -23.52 -0.46 -19.76
N TYR A 211 -23.55 0.21 -20.92
CA TYR A 211 -24.77 0.34 -21.74
C TYR A 211 -25.33 -0.98 -22.26
N GLN A 212 -24.47 -1.97 -22.49
CA GLN A 212 -24.88 -3.28 -22.99
C GLN A 212 -25.43 -4.18 -21.88
N GLU A 213 -25.14 -3.89 -20.62
CA GLU A 213 -25.68 -4.67 -19.50
C GLU A 213 -27.19 -4.48 -19.37
N ALA A 214 -27.91 -5.59 -19.18
CA ALA A 214 -29.37 -5.61 -19.10
C ALA A 214 -29.92 -4.69 -18.00
N TYR A 215 -29.18 -4.53 -16.90
CA TYR A 215 -29.53 -3.65 -15.80
C TYR A 215 -29.63 -2.18 -16.25
N TRP A 216 -28.53 -1.65 -16.77
CA TRP A 216 -28.42 -0.28 -17.25
C TRP A 216 -29.32 -0.03 -18.45
N LYS A 217 -29.43 -1.01 -19.35
CA LYS A 217 -30.36 -0.96 -20.46
C LYS A 217 -31.79 -0.74 -19.98
N THR A 218 -32.25 -1.47 -18.96
CA THR A 218 -33.60 -1.30 -18.39
C THR A 218 -33.79 0.09 -17.78
N ILE A 219 -32.75 0.63 -17.13
CA ILE A 219 -32.78 1.96 -16.52
C ILE A 219 -32.87 3.05 -17.60
N PHE A 220 -32.07 2.92 -18.67
CA PHE A 220 -32.02 3.92 -19.75
C PHE A 220 -33.21 3.83 -20.71
N GLU A 221 -33.75 2.63 -20.94
CA GLU A 221 -34.91 2.43 -21.82
C GLU A 221 -36.23 2.85 -21.18
N SER A 222 -36.28 3.08 -19.87
CA SER A 222 -37.50 3.52 -19.16
C SER A 222 -37.64 5.06 -19.21
N PRO A 223 -38.34 5.64 -20.21
CA PRO A 223 -38.30 7.09 -20.46
C PRO A 223 -39.08 7.88 -19.38
N GLU A 224 -40.07 7.26 -18.73
CA GLU A 224 -40.78 7.84 -17.59
C GLU A 224 -39.93 7.91 -16.31
N LYS A 225 -38.94 7.02 -16.16
CA LYS A 225 -38.19 6.82 -14.90
C LYS A 225 -36.78 7.38 -14.93
N ALA A 226 -36.15 7.47 -16.10
CA ALA A 226 -34.79 7.97 -16.21
C ALA A 226 -34.78 9.50 -16.07
N ASP A 227 -34.34 9.99 -14.92
CA ASP A 227 -33.74 11.32 -14.91
C ASP A 227 -32.48 11.26 -15.79
N ARG A 228 -32.30 12.26 -16.63
CA ARG A 228 -31.12 12.38 -17.49
C ARG A 228 -29.84 12.41 -16.66
N THR A 229 -29.92 12.80 -15.39
CA THR A 229 -28.82 12.72 -14.40
C THR A 229 -28.25 11.32 -14.21
N VAL A 230 -29.02 10.25 -14.48
CA VAL A 230 -28.54 8.86 -14.35
C VAL A 230 -27.37 8.55 -15.29
N LEU A 231 -27.28 9.29 -16.39
CA LEU A 231 -26.21 9.21 -17.39
C LEU A 231 -24.80 9.44 -16.82
N ILE A 232 -24.69 10.06 -15.63
CA ILE A 232 -23.41 10.30 -14.96
C ILE A 232 -22.89 9.08 -14.19
N PHE A 233 -23.75 8.14 -13.79
CA PHE A 233 -23.34 7.02 -12.92
C PHE A 233 -22.31 6.08 -13.55
N PRO A 234 -22.41 5.67 -14.83
CA PRO A 234 -21.38 4.80 -15.41
C PRO A 234 -19.97 5.41 -15.31
N VAL A 235 -19.90 6.74 -15.42
CA VAL A 235 -18.67 7.51 -15.31
C VAL A 235 -18.17 7.55 -13.85
N LEU A 236 -19.06 7.78 -12.89
CA LEU A 236 -18.71 7.78 -11.47
C LEU A 236 -18.29 6.39 -10.97
N TRP A 237 -19.00 5.34 -11.40
CA TRP A 237 -18.63 3.96 -11.13
C TRP A 237 -17.24 3.64 -11.68
N TRP A 238 -16.94 4.09 -12.91
CA TRP A 238 -15.59 3.94 -13.48
C TRP A 238 -14.51 4.56 -12.57
N VAL A 239 -14.75 5.75 -12.01
CA VAL A 239 -13.82 6.39 -11.06
C VAL A 239 -13.60 5.53 -9.81
N VAL A 240 -14.68 5.03 -9.21
CA VAL A 240 -14.59 4.17 -8.02
C VAL A 240 -13.79 2.90 -8.30
N TYR A 241 -14.03 2.27 -9.45
CA TYR A 241 -13.29 1.07 -9.84
C TYR A 241 -11.82 1.36 -10.13
N ALA A 242 -11.50 2.45 -10.83
CA ALA A 242 -10.12 2.86 -11.09
C ALA A 242 -9.35 3.12 -9.79
N TRP A 243 -10.01 3.73 -8.80
CA TRP A 243 -9.43 3.93 -7.47
C TRP A 243 -9.26 2.62 -6.70
N SER A 244 -10.24 1.72 -6.75
CA SER A 244 -10.10 0.38 -6.15
C SER A 244 -8.91 -0.38 -6.73
N ASP A 245 -8.68 -0.29 -8.04
CA ASP A 245 -7.54 -0.92 -8.71
C ASP A 245 -6.21 -0.28 -8.30
N ALA A 246 -6.13 1.06 -8.31
CA ALA A 246 -4.95 1.79 -7.83
C ALA A 246 -4.60 1.44 -6.37
N LEU A 247 -5.61 1.30 -5.51
CA LEU A 247 -5.45 0.89 -4.13
C LEU A 247 -4.98 -0.58 -4.02
N GLY A 248 -5.50 -1.47 -4.86
CA GLY A 248 -5.04 -2.86 -4.96
C GLY A 248 -3.56 -2.95 -5.31
N MET A 249 -3.10 -2.16 -6.28
CA MET A 249 -1.68 -2.07 -6.65
C MET A 249 -0.81 -1.52 -5.52
N LEU A 250 -1.30 -0.50 -4.80
CA LEU A 250 -0.62 0.01 -3.62
C LEU A 250 -0.49 -1.06 -2.52
N TYR A 251 -1.49 -1.91 -2.35
CA TYR A 251 -1.45 -3.01 -1.37
C TYR A 251 -0.46 -4.11 -1.74
N LEU A 252 -0.37 -4.47 -3.03
CA LEU A 252 0.66 -5.40 -3.49
C LEU A 252 2.07 -4.85 -3.25
N TYR A 253 2.28 -3.55 -3.49
CA TYR A 253 3.53 -2.88 -3.17
C TYR A 253 3.84 -2.90 -1.67
N LEU A 254 2.84 -2.62 -0.84
CA LEU A 254 2.95 -2.67 0.61
C LEU A 254 3.34 -4.06 1.10
N ASP A 255 2.66 -5.12 0.63
CA ASP A 255 2.94 -6.50 1.04
C ASP A 255 4.39 -6.89 0.65
N ASN A 256 4.90 -6.42 -0.49
CA ASN A 256 6.32 -6.59 -0.87
C ASN A 256 7.27 -5.85 0.09
N LEU A 257 6.95 -4.62 0.50
CA LEU A 257 7.77 -3.89 1.47
C LEU A 257 7.75 -4.53 2.85
N GLU A 258 6.60 -5.01 3.30
CA GLU A 258 6.50 -5.75 4.56
C GLU A 258 7.40 -7.00 4.54
N ASN A 259 7.39 -7.77 3.44
CA ASN A 259 8.28 -8.92 3.28
C ASN A 259 9.77 -8.52 3.32
N LYS A 260 10.14 -7.41 2.67
CA LYS A 260 11.52 -6.89 2.70
C LYS A 260 11.95 -6.48 4.10
N VAL A 261 11.04 -5.90 4.87
CA VAL A 261 11.28 -5.43 6.24
C VAL A 261 11.48 -6.60 7.21
N LEU A 262 10.70 -7.67 7.03
CA LEU A 262 10.88 -8.90 7.78
C LEU A 262 12.22 -9.58 7.47
N ALA A 263 12.70 -9.48 6.23
CA ALA A 263 13.99 -10.03 5.82
C ALA A 263 15.19 -9.18 6.26
N SER A 264 15.08 -7.86 6.14
CA SER A 264 16.14 -6.91 6.47
C SER A 264 15.54 -5.59 6.97
N PRO A 265 15.44 -5.39 8.29
CA PRO A 265 14.94 -4.15 8.84
C PRO A 265 15.95 -3.04 8.57
N SER A 266 15.52 -2.00 7.87
CA SER A 266 16.34 -0.84 7.57
C SER A 266 15.55 0.45 7.75
N ILE A 267 16.22 1.49 8.23
CA ILE A 267 15.63 2.82 8.45
C ILE A 267 15.13 3.44 7.13
N LYS A 268 15.74 3.07 5.99
CA LYS A 268 15.31 3.51 4.66
C LYS A 268 13.89 3.02 4.32
N LEU A 269 13.54 1.79 4.71
CA LEU A 269 12.20 1.23 4.49
C LEU A 269 11.13 1.99 5.29
N THR A 270 11.50 2.54 6.44
CA THR A 270 10.61 3.39 7.24
C THR A 270 10.19 4.66 6.48
N GLN A 271 11.09 5.25 5.69
CA GLN A 271 10.76 6.41 4.84
C GLN A 271 9.71 6.05 3.79
N GLU A 272 9.87 4.91 3.12
CA GLU A 272 8.90 4.42 2.13
C GLU A 272 7.53 4.15 2.77
N PHE A 273 7.50 3.54 3.97
CA PHE A 273 6.25 3.38 4.71
C PHE A 273 5.58 4.70 5.06
N HIS A 274 6.35 5.72 5.47
CA HIS A 274 5.78 7.04 5.75
C HIS A 274 5.19 7.69 4.49
N GLN A 275 5.83 7.51 3.33
CA GLN A 275 5.27 7.96 2.06
C GLN A 275 3.97 7.24 1.72
N ILE A 276 3.92 5.91 1.84
CA ILE A 276 2.68 5.14 1.62
C ILE A 276 1.56 5.58 2.57
N ARG A 277 1.88 5.84 3.84
CA ARG A 277 0.91 6.38 4.80
C ARG A 277 0.36 7.72 4.34
N LEU A 278 1.21 8.63 3.85
CA LEU A 278 0.77 9.88 3.26
C LEU A 278 -0.14 9.63 2.04
N CYS A 279 0.17 8.62 1.22
CA CYS A 279 -0.69 8.22 0.10
C CYS A 279 -2.08 7.77 0.55
N LEU A 280 -2.15 6.89 1.54
CA LEU A 280 -3.41 6.37 2.07
C LEU A 280 -4.25 7.47 2.73
N LEU A 281 -3.61 8.40 3.43
CA LEU A 281 -4.28 9.56 4.01
C LEU A 281 -4.83 10.50 2.93
N ASN A 282 -4.03 10.78 1.89
CA ASN A 282 -4.48 11.55 0.74
C ASN A 282 -5.69 10.87 0.08
N TYR A 283 -5.56 9.58 -0.23
CA TYR A 283 -6.62 8.76 -0.84
C TYR A 283 -7.93 8.79 -0.05
N LYS A 284 -7.86 8.73 1.29
CA LYS A 284 -9.04 8.89 2.16
C LYS A 284 -9.70 10.26 1.97
N SER A 285 -8.91 11.33 1.84
CA SER A 285 -9.43 12.68 1.55
C SER A 285 -10.10 12.74 0.18
N LEU A 286 -9.48 12.15 -0.86
CA LEU A 286 -10.05 12.09 -2.22
C LEU A 286 -11.42 11.38 -2.22
N LEU A 287 -11.53 10.26 -1.52
CA LEU A 287 -12.78 9.51 -1.39
C LEU A 287 -13.85 10.28 -0.63
N GLU A 288 -13.47 11.05 0.39
CA GLU A 288 -14.42 11.91 1.12
C GLU A 288 -14.95 13.03 0.22
N ASP A 289 -14.08 13.59 -0.60
CA ASP A 289 -14.42 14.58 -1.60
C ASP A 289 -15.33 14.04 -2.70
N PHE A 290 -15.11 12.80 -3.10
CA PHE A 290 -15.99 12.09 -4.02
C PHE A 290 -17.35 11.78 -3.41
N ARG A 291 -17.39 11.36 -2.15
CA ARG A 291 -18.64 11.13 -1.41
C ARG A 291 -19.52 12.38 -1.40
N LYS A 292 -18.93 13.55 -1.15
CA LYS A 292 -19.64 14.85 -1.21
C LYS A 292 -20.17 15.14 -2.61
N ALA A 293 -19.47 14.74 -3.66
CA ALA A 293 -19.95 14.87 -5.04
C ALA A 293 -21.16 13.96 -5.31
N VAL A 294 -21.10 12.68 -4.88
CA VAL A 294 -22.25 11.76 -4.98
C VAL A 294 -23.45 12.28 -4.20
N GLU A 295 -23.24 12.85 -3.01
CA GLU A 295 -24.29 13.48 -2.20
C GLU A 295 -24.91 14.70 -2.90
N LEU A 296 -24.09 15.54 -3.56
CA LEU A 296 -24.57 16.66 -4.35
C LEU A 296 -25.52 16.19 -5.48
N ILE A 297 -25.15 15.12 -6.17
CA ILE A 297 -26.00 14.57 -7.24
C ILE A 297 -27.28 14.00 -6.63
N ARG A 298 -27.18 13.26 -5.51
CA ARG A 298 -28.34 12.69 -4.80
C ARG A 298 -29.35 13.75 -4.36
N THR A 299 -28.88 14.90 -3.88
CA THR A 299 -29.76 16.00 -3.43
C THR A 299 -30.45 16.72 -4.58
N LYS A 300 -29.83 16.76 -5.77
CA LYS A 300 -30.37 17.44 -6.95
C LYS A 300 -31.42 16.67 -7.71
N VAL A 301 -31.47 15.34 -7.58
CA VAL A 301 -32.50 14.52 -8.24
C VAL A 301 -33.87 14.72 -7.59
N THR A 302 -34.86 15.01 -8.45
CA THR A 302 -36.27 15.21 -8.11
C THR A 302 -36.79 14.06 -7.23
N PRO A 303 -37.54 14.34 -6.14
CA PRO A 303 -37.98 13.33 -5.18
C PRO A 303 -38.74 12.15 -5.79
N GLU A 304 -39.49 12.37 -6.87
CA GLU A 304 -40.25 11.33 -7.58
C GLU A 304 -39.36 10.29 -8.28
N LYS A 305 -38.23 10.72 -8.83
CA LYS A 305 -37.27 9.85 -9.54
C LYS A 305 -36.22 9.25 -8.59
N ARG A 306 -36.34 9.54 -7.29
CA ARG A 306 -35.32 9.24 -6.28
C ARG A 306 -35.21 7.76 -5.96
N GLN A 307 -36.21 6.90 -6.21
CA GLN A 307 -36.15 5.53 -5.68
C GLN A 307 -35.09 4.65 -6.36
N ALA A 308 -35.02 4.63 -7.69
CA ALA A 308 -33.95 3.93 -8.42
C ALA A 308 -32.60 4.66 -8.25
N PHE A 309 -32.62 5.99 -8.21
CA PHE A 309 -31.42 6.80 -7.99
C PHE A 309 -30.79 6.57 -6.61
N LYS A 310 -31.63 6.37 -5.60
CA LYS A 310 -31.22 6.21 -4.21
C LYS A 310 -30.50 4.89 -3.99
N SER A 311 -30.93 3.80 -4.64
CA SER A 311 -30.19 2.53 -4.52
C SER A 311 -28.78 2.67 -5.09
N GLU A 312 -28.63 3.21 -6.30
CA GLU A 312 -27.30 3.39 -6.92
C GLU A 312 -26.38 4.31 -6.11
N CYS A 313 -26.89 5.45 -5.63
CA CYS A 313 -26.11 6.31 -4.74
C CYS A 313 -25.74 5.63 -3.42
N CYS A 314 -26.64 4.81 -2.86
CA CYS A 314 -26.36 4.07 -1.63
C CYS A 314 -25.29 3.00 -1.85
N ASP A 315 -25.35 2.29 -2.98
CA ASP A 315 -24.38 1.27 -3.34
C ASP A 315 -23.00 1.90 -3.59
N MET A 316 -22.96 3.05 -4.27
CA MET A 316 -21.74 3.83 -4.47
C MET A 316 -21.18 4.39 -3.15
N ASP A 317 -22.01 4.92 -2.25
CA ASP A 317 -21.58 5.36 -0.92
C ASP A 317 -21.02 4.19 -0.09
N ALA A 318 -21.65 3.01 -0.17
CA ALA A 318 -21.16 1.81 0.49
C ALA A 318 -19.78 1.39 -0.04
N GLU A 319 -19.58 1.46 -1.36
CA GLU A 319 -18.29 1.12 -1.97
C GLU A 319 -17.20 2.14 -1.63
N ILE A 320 -17.51 3.44 -1.62
CA ILE A 320 -16.59 4.50 -1.16
C ILE A 320 -16.17 4.23 0.30
N ARG A 321 -17.12 3.93 1.18
CA ARG A 321 -16.83 3.59 2.59
C ARG A 321 -15.96 2.36 2.69
N ARG A 322 -16.24 1.30 1.92
CA ARG A 322 -15.42 0.09 1.87
C ARG A 322 -13.97 0.41 1.52
N LEU A 323 -13.73 1.28 0.54
CA LEU A 323 -12.39 1.72 0.16
C LEU A 323 -11.72 2.58 1.25
N GLN A 324 -12.47 3.49 1.90
CA GLN A 324 -11.96 4.30 3.02
C GLN A 324 -11.55 3.44 4.22
N GLU A 325 -12.38 2.46 4.59
CA GLU A 325 -12.13 1.53 5.69
C GLU A 325 -10.94 0.63 5.39
N GLY A 326 -10.85 0.12 4.15
CA GLY A 326 -9.68 -0.64 3.69
C GLY A 326 -8.38 0.16 3.80
N ALA A 327 -8.39 1.42 3.34
CA ALA A 327 -7.22 2.29 3.42
C ALA A 327 -6.84 2.61 4.88
N ALA A 328 -7.83 2.82 5.75
CA ALA A 328 -7.61 3.06 7.18
C ALA A 328 -7.00 1.84 7.89
N ALA A 329 -7.54 0.64 7.64
CA ALA A 329 -7.03 -0.60 8.22
C ALA A 329 -5.58 -0.87 7.82
N ARG A 330 -5.23 -0.63 6.56
CA ARG A 330 -3.84 -0.77 6.08
C ARG A 330 -2.92 0.29 6.65
N ASN A 331 -3.38 1.54 6.83
CA ASN A 331 -2.58 2.57 7.50
C ASN A 331 -2.27 2.21 8.96
N GLU A 332 -3.20 1.60 9.71
CA GLU A 332 -2.91 1.07 11.05
C GLU A 332 -1.89 -0.06 11.01
N ARG A 333 -2.05 -1.04 10.10
CA ARG A 333 -1.05 -2.11 9.91
C ARG A 333 0.35 -1.56 9.62
N ILE A 334 0.48 -0.53 8.80
CA ILE A 334 1.80 0.09 8.53
C ILE A 334 2.40 0.70 9.80
N LYS A 335 1.60 1.32 10.68
CA LYS A 335 2.11 1.83 11.97
C LYS A 335 2.70 0.71 12.82
N ASP A 336 2.03 -0.43 12.86
CA ASP A 336 2.49 -1.61 13.59
C ASP A 336 3.81 -2.13 13.01
N VAL A 337 3.90 -2.22 11.68
CA VAL A 337 5.13 -2.64 10.99
C VAL A 337 6.27 -1.67 11.26
N ILE A 338 6.05 -0.35 11.17
CA ILE A 338 7.05 0.66 11.52
C ILE A 338 7.54 0.48 12.97
N SER A 339 6.62 0.26 13.90
CA SER A 339 6.94 0.05 15.32
C SER A 339 7.76 -1.22 15.54
N LEU A 340 7.48 -2.27 14.76
CA LEU A 340 8.26 -3.50 14.73
C LEU A 340 9.68 -3.24 14.19
N VAL A 341 9.84 -2.43 13.13
CA VAL A 341 11.17 -2.05 12.62
C VAL A 341 11.99 -1.34 13.69
N PHE A 342 11.40 -0.35 14.38
CA PHE A 342 12.09 0.37 15.45
C PHE A 342 12.49 -0.54 16.61
N SER A 343 11.61 -1.48 16.98
CA SER A 343 11.91 -2.47 18.02
C SER A 343 13.09 -3.36 17.61
N HIS A 344 13.15 -3.79 16.34
CA HIS A 344 14.24 -4.60 15.84
C HIS A 344 15.57 -3.84 15.83
N VAL A 345 15.59 -2.61 15.32
CA VAL A 345 16.79 -1.75 15.31
C VAL A 345 17.28 -1.53 16.75
N THR A 346 16.38 -1.25 17.68
CA THR A 346 16.72 -1.08 19.11
C THR A 346 17.34 -2.35 19.72
N ILE A 347 16.81 -3.53 19.37
CA ILE A 347 17.37 -4.82 19.81
C ILE A 347 18.76 -5.02 19.24
N GLN A 348 18.95 -4.73 17.95
CA GLN A 348 20.24 -4.85 17.27
C GLN A 348 21.28 -3.91 17.86
N ASP A 349 20.92 -2.64 18.10
CA ASP A 349 21.79 -1.66 18.76
C ASP A 349 22.16 -2.11 20.17
N SER A 350 21.20 -2.70 20.90
CA SER A 350 21.46 -3.27 22.22
C SER A 350 22.44 -4.46 22.16
N MET A 351 22.38 -5.29 21.12
CA MET A 351 23.32 -6.39 20.90
C MET A 351 24.72 -5.87 20.54
N MET A 352 24.81 -4.88 19.64
CA MET A 352 26.08 -4.24 19.29
C MET A 352 26.72 -3.57 20.49
N MET A 353 25.93 -2.81 21.27
CA MET A 353 26.40 -2.16 22.49
C MET A 353 26.92 -3.18 23.51
N LYS A 354 26.22 -4.31 23.69
CA LYS A 354 26.73 -5.43 24.50
C LYS A 354 28.06 -5.93 23.96
N GLN A 355 28.18 -6.21 22.67
CA GLN A 355 29.42 -6.71 22.08
C GLN A 355 30.59 -5.76 22.29
N VAL A 356 30.41 -4.46 22.02
CA VAL A 356 31.43 -3.44 22.25
C VAL A 356 31.80 -3.39 23.73
N SER A 357 30.82 -3.47 24.63
CA SER A 357 31.06 -3.44 26.08
C SER A 357 31.83 -4.66 26.58
N TRP A 358 31.56 -5.85 26.02
CA TRP A 358 32.31 -7.06 26.31
C TRP A 358 33.77 -6.95 25.88
N ILE A 359 34.02 -6.40 24.69
CA ILE A 359 35.37 -6.17 24.17
C ILE A 359 36.12 -5.15 25.05
N THR A 360 35.52 -4.00 25.35
CA THR A 360 36.17 -2.98 26.18
C THR A 360 36.46 -3.51 27.58
N MET A 361 35.54 -4.26 28.18
CA MET A 361 35.75 -4.83 29.52
C MET A 361 36.87 -5.88 29.55
N LEU A 362 37.11 -6.59 28.44
CA LEU A 362 38.25 -7.51 28.31
C LEU A 362 39.59 -6.77 28.18
N PHE A 363 39.64 -5.66 27.44
CA PHE A 363 40.88 -4.92 27.18
C PHE A 363 41.25 -3.91 28.28
N LEU A 364 40.26 -3.41 29.03
CA LEU A 364 40.46 -2.37 30.04
C LEU A 364 41.53 -2.72 31.09
N PRO A 365 41.57 -3.93 31.66
CA PRO A 365 42.61 -4.33 32.61
C PRO A 365 44.01 -4.29 31.98
N GLY A 366 44.13 -4.78 30.74
CA GLY A 366 45.40 -4.78 30.02
C GLY A 366 45.89 -3.38 29.69
N THR A 367 45.00 -2.50 29.21
CA THR A 367 45.35 -1.10 28.94
C THR A 367 45.69 -0.34 30.21
N PHE A 368 45.05 -0.65 31.33
CA PHE A 368 45.33 -0.03 32.63
C PHE A 368 46.72 -0.42 33.14
N VAL A 369 47.03 -1.72 33.13
CA VAL A 369 48.36 -2.22 33.55
C VAL A 369 49.43 -1.66 32.61
N ALA A 370 49.24 -1.71 31.29
CA ALA A 370 50.17 -1.13 30.33
C ALA A 370 50.40 0.38 30.55
N GLY A 371 49.34 1.13 30.90
CA GLY A 371 49.43 2.55 31.26
C GLY A 371 50.30 2.80 32.49
N ILE A 372 50.11 2.03 33.58
CA ILE A 372 50.93 2.15 34.79
C ILE A 372 52.41 1.90 34.49
N PHE A 373 52.72 0.86 33.71
CA PHE A 373 54.10 0.55 33.32
C PHE A 373 54.69 1.58 32.36
N GLY A 374 53.87 2.22 31.51
CA GLY A 374 54.29 3.31 30.63
C GLY A 374 54.63 4.62 31.36
N MET A 375 54.13 4.81 32.59
CA MET A 375 54.35 6.02 33.39
C MET A 375 55.69 6.05 34.15
N ASN A 376 56.58 5.06 33.95
CA ASN A 376 57.91 4.97 34.58
C ASN A 376 57.88 5.21 36.11
N VAL A 377 56.93 4.59 36.81
CA VAL A 377 56.80 4.73 38.27
C VAL A 377 58.03 4.10 38.94
N SER A 378 58.88 4.94 39.53
CA SER A 378 60.09 4.53 40.24
C SER A 378 59.76 3.63 41.43
N GLY A 379 60.07 2.34 41.32
CA GLY A 379 59.83 1.32 42.36
C GLY A 379 59.25 0.00 41.84
N LEU A 380 58.64 0.00 40.65
CA LEU A 380 58.20 -1.23 39.98
C LEU A 380 59.31 -1.70 39.04
N GLY A 381 59.90 -2.86 39.30
CA GLY A 381 60.90 -3.42 38.39
C GLY A 381 60.30 -3.53 36.99
N THR A 382 60.97 -2.99 35.97
CA THR A 382 60.49 -2.90 34.58
C THR A 382 60.52 -4.25 33.85
N THR A 383 60.65 -5.35 34.59
CA THR A 383 60.74 -6.71 34.07
C THR A 383 59.36 -7.17 33.60
N VAL A 384 59.32 -7.82 32.44
CA VAL A 384 58.10 -8.42 31.84
C VAL A 384 57.39 -9.37 32.82
N LEU A 385 58.14 -10.00 33.74
CA LEU A 385 57.57 -10.86 34.78
C LEU A 385 56.63 -10.11 35.74
N ASN A 386 57.00 -8.89 36.15
CA ASN A 386 56.18 -8.08 37.05
C ASN A 386 54.87 -7.63 36.37
N PHE A 387 54.92 -7.41 35.04
CA PHE A 387 53.72 -7.14 34.26
C PHE A 387 52.76 -8.34 34.28
N VAL A 388 53.27 -9.55 34.00
CA VAL A 388 52.46 -10.77 33.98
C VAL A 388 51.88 -11.08 35.37
N GLU A 389 52.68 -10.90 36.42
CA GLU A 389 52.28 -11.13 37.80
C GLU A 389 51.12 -10.24 38.25
N VAL A 390 51.07 -8.98 37.81
CA VAL A 390 49.96 -8.06 38.12
C VAL A 390 48.77 -8.26 37.18
N PHE A 391 49.04 -8.55 35.91
CA PHE A 391 48.02 -8.68 34.88
C PHE A 391 47.09 -9.89 35.10
N ILE A 392 47.64 -11.06 35.43
CA ILE A 392 46.84 -12.28 35.65
C ILE A 392 45.78 -12.11 36.75
N PRO A 393 46.10 -11.71 38.00
CA PRO A 393 45.09 -11.56 39.04
C PRO A 393 44.07 -10.47 38.70
N LEU A 394 44.49 -9.38 38.06
CA LEU A 394 43.56 -8.33 37.63
C LEU A 394 42.57 -8.85 36.58
N THR A 395 43.04 -9.62 35.58
CA THR A 395 42.16 -10.26 34.60
C THR A 395 41.19 -11.25 35.25
N VAL A 396 41.67 -12.10 36.17
CA VAL A 396 40.82 -13.04 36.92
C VAL A 396 39.74 -12.30 37.72
N ILE A 397 40.09 -11.21 38.41
CA ILE A 397 39.12 -10.38 39.16
C ILE A 397 38.11 -9.76 38.20
N THR A 398 38.53 -9.22 37.05
CA THR A 398 37.60 -8.64 36.08
C THR A 398 36.67 -9.67 35.45
N ILE A 399 37.15 -10.87 35.13
CA ILE A 399 36.32 -11.98 34.66
C ILE A 399 35.34 -12.41 35.75
N TRP A 400 35.77 -12.47 37.01
CA TRP A 400 34.87 -12.76 38.14
C TRP A 400 33.75 -11.73 38.22
N VAL A 401 34.09 -10.44 38.22
CA VAL A 401 33.12 -9.34 38.30
C VAL A 401 32.16 -9.38 37.10
N LEU A 402 32.66 -9.68 35.90
CA LEU A 402 31.85 -9.91 34.70
C LEU A 402 30.80 -11.00 34.91
N VAL A 403 31.22 -12.19 35.35
CA VAL A 403 30.32 -13.33 35.56
C VAL A 403 29.32 -13.06 36.70
N ALA A 404 29.74 -12.32 37.72
CA ALA A 404 28.88 -11.89 38.82
C ALA A 404 27.81 -10.87 38.38
N LEU A 405 28.09 -10.02 37.38
CA LEU A 405 27.18 -9.00 36.87
C LEU A 405 26.25 -9.49 35.75
N LEU A 406 26.46 -10.71 35.22
CA LEU A 406 25.57 -11.29 34.23
C LEU A 406 24.14 -11.45 34.81
N PRO A 407 23.09 -10.98 34.11
CA PRO A 407 21.71 -10.94 34.61
C PRO A 407 21.02 -12.32 34.69
N THR A 408 21.77 -13.41 34.64
CA THR A 408 21.26 -14.79 34.59
C THR A 408 20.67 -15.29 35.90
N SER A 409 20.86 -14.60 37.02
CA SER A 409 20.36 -15.07 38.31
C SER A 409 19.10 -14.32 38.74
N GLN A 410 17.99 -15.05 38.92
CA GLN A 410 16.81 -14.56 39.66
C GLN A 410 17.08 -14.29 41.16
N ILE A 411 18.34 -14.23 41.58
CA ILE A 411 18.76 -13.97 42.94
C ILE A 411 18.53 -12.48 43.24
N LYS A 412 17.60 -12.21 44.15
CA LYS A 412 17.21 -10.85 44.57
C LYS A 412 18.27 -10.16 45.44
N SER A 413 19.16 -10.92 46.09
CA SER A 413 20.19 -10.38 46.99
C SER A 413 21.48 -10.00 46.25
N CYS A 414 22.00 -8.79 46.50
CA CYS A 414 23.25 -8.27 45.91
C CYS A 414 24.46 -9.17 46.20
N TRP A 415 24.64 -9.58 47.45
CA TRP A 415 25.71 -10.50 47.85
C TRP A 415 25.55 -11.89 47.23
N GLY A 416 24.31 -12.34 47.07
CA GLY A 416 24.01 -13.60 46.39
C GLY A 416 24.43 -13.59 44.92
N ARG A 417 24.41 -12.43 44.26
CA ARG A 417 24.91 -12.28 42.87
C ARG A 417 26.44 -12.33 42.81
N LEU A 418 27.12 -11.67 43.74
CA LEU A 418 28.58 -11.59 43.74
C LEU A 418 29.24 -12.95 43.99
N PHE A 419 28.64 -13.78 44.86
CA PHE A 419 29.19 -15.08 45.24
C PHE A 419 28.59 -16.27 44.47
N TRP A 420 27.58 -16.07 43.62
CA TRP A 420 27.00 -17.14 42.80
C TRP A 420 28.05 -17.87 41.95
N PRO A 421 29.02 -17.20 41.27
CA PRO A 421 29.99 -17.89 40.43
C PRO A 421 30.86 -18.83 41.26
N PHE A 422 31.20 -18.41 42.47
CA PHE A 422 31.95 -19.22 43.43
C PHE A 422 31.14 -20.41 43.94
N LEU A 423 29.87 -20.20 44.31
CA LEU A 423 28.96 -21.27 44.74
C LEU A 423 28.69 -22.27 43.61
N GLY A 424 28.53 -21.79 42.37
CA GLY A 424 28.36 -22.61 41.17
C GLY A 424 29.60 -23.43 40.86
N LEU A 425 30.79 -22.82 40.97
CA LEU A 425 32.07 -23.51 40.79
C LEU A 425 32.28 -24.58 41.87
N LEU A 426 31.99 -24.27 43.14
CA LEU A 426 31.99 -25.25 44.23
C LEU A 426 30.99 -26.38 43.99
N GLY A 427 29.78 -26.06 43.52
CA GLY A 427 28.77 -27.05 43.14
C GLY A 427 29.24 -27.95 42.00
N GLY A 428 29.85 -27.38 40.97
CA GLY A 428 30.43 -28.09 39.83
C GLY A 428 31.59 -29.01 40.24
N ILE A 429 32.49 -28.54 41.10
CA ILE A 429 33.56 -29.35 41.69
C ILE A 429 32.98 -30.52 42.49
N ARG A 430 31.98 -30.26 43.34
CA ARG A 430 31.29 -31.32 44.09
C ARG A 430 30.64 -32.34 43.18
N TYR A 431 30.00 -31.89 42.09
CA TYR A 431 29.39 -32.77 41.09
C TYR A 431 30.44 -33.62 40.36
N LEU A 432 31.55 -33.01 39.93
CA LEU A 432 32.65 -33.71 39.28
C LEU A 432 33.28 -34.74 40.23
N PHE A 433 33.52 -34.37 41.48
CA PHE A 433 34.06 -35.25 42.51
C PHE A 433 33.12 -36.42 42.80
N ALA A 434 31.81 -36.18 42.91
CA ALA A 434 30.80 -37.22 43.06
C ALA A 434 30.77 -38.18 41.86
N ARG A 435 30.93 -37.65 40.63
CA ARG A 435 30.99 -38.45 39.40
C ARG A 435 32.24 -39.34 39.39
N VAL A 436 33.40 -38.79 39.72
CA VAL A 436 34.66 -39.55 39.86
C VAL A 436 34.52 -40.61 40.94
N LEU A 437 33.98 -40.29 42.12
CA LEU A 437 33.74 -41.25 43.19
C LEU A 437 32.81 -42.37 42.75
N SER A 438 31.74 -42.05 42.03
CA SER A 438 30.79 -43.04 41.50
C SER A 438 31.46 -43.99 40.50
N PHE A 439 32.38 -43.47 39.69
CA PHE A 439 33.16 -44.26 38.75
C PHE A 439 34.12 -45.21 39.47
N TYR A 440 34.83 -44.72 40.50
CA TYR A 440 35.66 -45.56 41.36
C TYR A 440 34.85 -46.63 42.09
N ARG A 441 33.67 -46.27 42.62
CA ARG A 441 32.77 -47.22 43.29
C ARG A 441 32.31 -48.34 42.34
N ARG A 442 31.94 -48.01 41.10
CA ARG A 442 31.59 -49.01 40.07
C ARG A 442 32.77 -49.93 39.73
N ARG A 443 33.98 -49.38 39.63
CA ARG A 443 35.19 -50.20 39.42
C ARG A 443 35.46 -51.15 40.59
N ILE A 444 35.32 -50.70 41.84
CA ILE A 444 35.53 -51.55 43.02
C ILE A 444 34.51 -52.70 43.07
N VAL A 445 33.24 -52.43 42.77
CA VAL A 445 32.19 -53.48 42.71
C VAL A 445 32.53 -54.51 41.63
N MET A 446 32.95 -54.09 40.43
CA MET A 446 33.40 -54.98 39.36
C MET A 446 34.62 -55.84 39.77
N TYR A 447 35.57 -55.29 40.53
CA TYR A 447 36.71 -56.06 41.05
C TYR A 447 36.30 -57.09 42.11
N GLN A 448 35.32 -56.76 42.97
CA GLN A 448 34.82 -57.73 43.95
C GLN A 448 34.01 -58.84 43.27
N GLU A 449 33.17 -58.52 42.30
CA GLU A 449 32.37 -59.50 41.56
C GLU A 449 33.27 -60.51 40.82
N LYS A 450 34.32 -60.04 40.13
CA LYS A 450 35.34 -60.91 39.53
C LYS A 450 36.09 -61.76 40.56
N ARG A 451 36.31 -61.26 41.78
CA ARG A 451 36.97 -62.01 42.86
C ARG A 451 36.05 -63.09 43.44
N TRP A 452 34.73 -62.87 43.44
CA TRP A 452 33.75 -63.87 43.85
C TRP A 452 33.57 -64.97 42.80
N GLU A 453 33.60 -64.63 41.50
CA GLU A 453 33.63 -65.64 40.42
C GLU A 453 34.91 -66.50 40.43
N GLN A 454 36.01 -65.98 40.96
CA GLN A 454 37.27 -66.71 41.08
C GLN A 454 37.44 -67.51 42.37
N ARG A 455 36.46 -67.55 43.28
CA ARG A 455 36.49 -68.57 44.36
C ARG A 455 36.08 -69.92 43.75
N PRO A 456 37.02 -70.87 43.63
CA PRO A 456 36.77 -72.14 42.97
C PRO A 456 35.86 -73.02 43.82
N LYS A 457 35.31 -74.02 43.13
CA LYS A 457 34.39 -75.08 43.54
C LYS A 457 34.99 -76.06 44.59
N GLU A 458 35.72 -75.55 45.58
CA GLU A 458 36.37 -76.36 46.63
C GLU A 458 35.41 -76.88 47.71
N CYS A 459 34.12 -76.49 47.69
CA CYS A 459 33.15 -77.00 48.66
C CYS A 459 32.28 -78.18 48.15
N THR A 460 32.56 -78.75 46.98
CA THR A 460 31.75 -79.86 46.43
C THR A 460 32.44 -81.24 46.47
N GLU A 461 33.55 -81.40 47.19
CA GLU A 461 34.24 -82.70 47.35
C GLU A 461 34.20 -83.28 48.78
N LEU A 462 33.45 -82.69 49.73
CA LEU A 462 33.37 -83.18 51.12
C LEU A 462 32.07 -83.91 51.50
N THR A 463 31.19 -84.20 50.54
CA THR A 463 30.01 -85.06 50.74
C THR A 463 29.78 -85.99 49.55
N ALA A 464 30.77 -86.82 49.25
CA ALA A 464 30.63 -88.00 48.41
C ALA A 464 31.32 -89.19 49.08
#